data_AF-A0A380TWF6-F1
#
_entry.id   AF-A0A380TWF6-F1
#
_cell.length_a   1.000
_cell.length_b   1.000
_cell.length_c   1.000
_cell.angle_alpha   90.00
_cell.angle_beta   90.00
_cell.angle_gamma   90.00
#
_symmetry.space_group_name_H-M   'P 1'
#
loop_
_entity.id
_entity.type
_entity.pdbx_description
1 polymer ?
#
loop_
_entity_poly.entity_id
_entity_poly.type
_entity_poly.pdbx_seq_one_letter_code
_entity_poly.pdbx_strand_id
1 'polypeptide(L)'
;MNEELDYSKLNAVELKAISIAYENIIHHTDNSSYPYFSAVMTTIGEQFISYPTEKARALKIFYDELTTICRHLLNLLPAPPSLDPNELADKFTNDELIDAMLKTGVIHTLVKDLQSIQKVIEIRLAMIERSTNTGTNYEIH
;
A
#
# COMPACT_ATOMS: atom_id res chain seq x y z
N MET A 1 9.42 -35.23 -0.64
CA MET A 1 8.28 -35.29 -1.57
C MET A 1 7.72 -33.87 -1.56
N ASN A 2 7.95 -33.09 -2.63
CA ASN A 2 7.39 -31.74 -2.75
C ASN A 2 5.91 -31.90 -3.06
N GLU A 3 5.05 -31.81 -2.05
CA GLU A 3 3.62 -31.70 -2.29
C GLU A 3 3.35 -30.31 -2.88
N GLU A 4 2.62 -30.26 -4.00
CA GLU A 4 2.16 -28.99 -4.57
C GLU A 4 1.31 -28.24 -3.53
N LEU A 5 1.42 -26.90 -3.51
CA LEU A 5 0.59 -26.07 -2.64
C LEU A 5 -0.90 -26.30 -2.94
N ASP A 6 -1.67 -26.66 -1.91
CA ASP A 6 -3.11 -26.88 -2.03
C ASP A 6 -3.88 -25.55 -1.91
N TYR A 7 -4.39 -25.05 -3.03
CA TYR A 7 -5.18 -23.82 -3.11
C TYR A 7 -6.69 -24.05 -3.08
N SER A 8 -7.16 -25.28 -2.86
CA SER A 8 -8.59 -25.65 -2.99
C SER A 8 -9.53 -24.89 -2.04
N LYS A 9 -9.01 -24.35 -0.93
CA LYS A 9 -9.77 -23.57 0.05
C LYS A 9 -9.90 -22.08 -0.29
N LEU A 10 -9.17 -21.59 -1.30
CA LEU A 10 -9.13 -20.17 -1.63
C LEU A 10 -10.30 -19.74 -2.51
N ASN A 11 -10.78 -18.52 -2.26
CA ASN A 11 -11.76 -17.90 -3.14
C ASN A 11 -11.10 -17.28 -4.39
N ALA A 12 -11.92 -16.89 -5.37
CA ALA A 12 -11.43 -16.35 -6.63
C ALA A 12 -10.58 -15.08 -6.48
N VAL A 13 -10.84 -14.24 -5.47
CA VAL A 13 -10.08 -13.01 -5.21
C VAL A 13 -8.70 -13.36 -4.65
N GLU A 14 -8.63 -14.28 -3.70
CA GLU A 14 -7.36 -14.76 -3.10
C GLU A 14 -6.47 -15.43 -4.16
N LEU A 15 -7.05 -16.32 -4.98
CA LEU A 15 -6.35 -16.94 -6.10
C LEU A 15 -5.80 -15.91 -7.07
N LYS A 16 -6.59 -14.88 -7.40
CA LYS A 16 -6.15 -13.81 -8.30
C LYS A 16 -5.05 -12.95 -7.68
N ALA A 17 -5.13 -12.65 -6.38
CA ALA A 17 -4.12 -11.88 -5.66
C ALA A 17 -2.76 -12.60 -5.67
N ILE A 18 -2.76 -13.92 -5.41
CA ILE A 18 -1.56 -14.78 -5.50
C ILE A 18 -1.03 -14.83 -6.93
N SER A 19 -1.91 -15.03 -7.93
CA SER A 19 -1.54 -15.05 -9.34
C SER A 19 -0.85 -13.75 -9.78
N ILE A 20 -1.38 -12.59 -9.38
CA ILE A 20 -0.76 -11.29 -9.71
C ILE A 20 0.60 -11.14 -9.01
N ALA A 21 0.71 -11.54 -7.74
CA ALA A 21 1.97 -11.49 -7.02
C ALA A 21 3.05 -12.37 -7.70
N TYR A 22 2.66 -13.54 -8.19
CA TYR A 22 3.55 -14.43 -8.94
C TYR A 22 3.96 -13.83 -10.30
N GLU A 23 3.01 -13.27 -11.06
CA GLU A 23 3.30 -12.56 -12.32
C GLU A 23 4.24 -11.36 -12.11
N ASN A 24 4.06 -10.62 -11.01
CA ASN A 24 4.95 -9.52 -10.64
C ASN A 24 6.40 -9.97 -10.45
N ILE A 25 6.61 -11.14 -9.83
CA ILE A 25 7.95 -11.72 -9.65
C ILE A 25 8.56 -12.10 -11.01
N ILE A 26 7.81 -12.81 -11.85
CA ILE A 26 8.28 -13.27 -13.18
C ILE A 26 8.63 -12.08 -14.08
N HIS A 27 7.77 -11.07 -14.10
CA HIS A 27 7.88 -9.95 -15.03
C HIS A 27 8.61 -8.73 -14.44
N HIS A 28 9.09 -8.83 -13.19
CA HIS A 28 9.69 -7.72 -12.45
C HIS A 28 8.81 -6.45 -12.46
N THR A 29 7.52 -6.64 -12.22
CA THR A 29 6.52 -5.57 -12.13
C THR A 29 6.00 -5.42 -10.70
N ASP A 30 5.24 -4.36 -10.42
CA ASP A 30 4.76 -4.01 -9.08
C ASP A 30 3.24 -3.82 -9.05
N ASN A 31 2.49 -4.54 -9.89
CA ASN A 31 1.04 -4.41 -9.97
C ASN A 31 0.37 -4.73 -8.63
N SER A 32 -0.71 -4.02 -8.30
CA SER A 32 -1.46 -4.29 -7.07
C SER A 32 -2.09 -5.69 -7.13
N SER A 33 -1.93 -6.46 -6.05
CA SER A 33 -2.64 -7.73 -5.87
C SER A 33 -4.16 -7.55 -5.78
N TYR A 34 -4.63 -6.33 -5.48
CA TYR A 34 -6.05 -5.96 -5.44
C TYR A 34 -6.30 -4.74 -6.34
N PRO A 35 -6.25 -4.90 -7.68
CA PRO A 35 -6.18 -3.78 -8.61
C PRO A 35 -7.41 -2.86 -8.56
N TYR A 36 -8.61 -3.41 -8.36
CA TYR A 36 -9.83 -2.61 -8.24
C TYR A 36 -9.89 -1.81 -6.94
N PHE A 37 -9.38 -2.37 -5.84
CA PHE A 37 -9.26 -1.63 -4.58
C PHE A 37 -8.29 -0.46 -4.76
N SER A 38 -7.11 -0.70 -5.33
CA SER A 38 -6.12 0.35 -5.60
C SER A 38 -6.62 1.43 -6.56
N ALA A 39 -7.42 1.06 -7.57
CA ALA A 39 -8.08 2.02 -8.45
C ALA A 39 -9.02 2.95 -7.67
N VAL A 40 -9.88 2.40 -6.81
CA VAL A 40 -10.79 3.21 -5.96
C VAL A 40 -10.01 4.09 -4.98
N MET A 41 -8.97 3.55 -4.33
CA MET A 41 -8.12 4.31 -3.42
C MET A 41 -7.41 5.47 -4.11
N THR A 42 -6.99 5.29 -5.35
CA THR A 42 -6.42 6.35 -6.19
C THR A 42 -7.44 7.46 -6.41
N THR A 43 -8.67 7.13 -6.83
CA THR A 43 -9.74 8.13 -7.04
C THR A 43 -10.09 8.89 -5.74
N ILE A 44 -10.10 8.21 -4.60
CA ILE A 44 -10.29 8.87 -3.29
C ILE A 44 -9.10 9.81 -3.00
N GLY A 45 -7.87 9.35 -3.26
CA GLY A 45 -6.65 10.12 -3.08
C GLY A 45 -6.62 11.41 -3.89
N GLU A 46 -7.06 11.36 -5.14
CA GLU A 46 -7.11 12.52 -6.03
C GLU A 46 -7.97 13.65 -5.47
N GLN A 47 -9.00 13.36 -4.67
CA GLN A 47 -9.85 14.40 -4.06
C GLN A 47 -9.07 15.32 -3.12
N PHE A 48 -7.95 14.86 -2.53
CA PHE A 48 -7.15 15.67 -1.63
C PHE A 48 -6.43 16.84 -2.33
N ILE A 49 -6.31 16.82 -3.66
CA ILE A 49 -5.71 17.96 -4.40
C ILE A 49 -6.56 19.24 -4.27
N SER A 50 -7.86 19.08 -4.01
CA SER A 50 -8.81 20.18 -3.83
C SER A 50 -9.19 20.38 -2.36
N TYR A 51 -8.43 19.79 -1.43
CA TYR A 51 -8.76 19.85 0.00
C TYR A 51 -8.72 21.30 0.52
N PRO A 52 -9.68 21.75 1.36
CA PRO A 52 -9.80 23.16 1.72
C PRO A 52 -8.58 23.72 2.46
N THR A 53 -8.17 24.94 2.11
CA THR A 53 -6.97 25.60 2.66
C THR A 53 -7.11 25.87 4.16
N GLU A 54 -8.31 26.26 4.60
CA GLU A 54 -8.65 26.49 6.01
C GLU A 54 -8.53 25.24 6.88
N LYS A 55 -8.44 24.05 6.27
CA LYS A 55 -8.23 22.77 6.96
C LYS A 55 -6.82 22.20 6.77
N ALA A 56 -5.85 23.00 6.34
CA ALA A 56 -4.45 22.57 6.13
C ALA A 56 -3.84 21.85 7.34
N ARG A 57 -4.13 22.31 8.56
CA ARG A 57 -3.62 21.67 9.79
C ARG A 57 -4.15 20.24 9.94
N ALA A 58 -5.44 20.02 9.69
CA ALA A 58 -6.04 18.68 9.75
C ALA A 58 -5.44 17.78 8.67
N LEU A 59 -5.23 18.33 7.47
CA LEU A 59 -4.59 17.60 6.36
C LEU A 59 -3.16 17.17 6.69
N LYS A 60 -2.38 18.03 7.36
CA LYS A 60 -1.03 17.70 7.80
C LYS A 60 -1.02 16.60 8.88
N ILE A 61 -1.93 16.68 9.86
CA ILE A 61 -2.08 15.63 10.89
C ILE A 61 -2.42 14.30 10.21
N PHE A 62 -3.36 14.31 9.26
CA PHE A 62 -3.73 13.10 8.52
C PHE A 62 -2.55 12.49 7.75
N TYR A 63 -1.68 13.32 7.14
CA TYR A 63 -0.44 12.83 6.52
C TYR A 63 0.48 12.09 7.51
N ASP A 64 0.62 12.62 8.73
CA ASP A 64 1.47 12.01 9.77
C ASP A 64 0.83 10.72 10.33
N GLU A 65 -0.51 10.67 10.41
CA GLU A 65 -1.26 9.45 10.74
C GLU A 65 -1.06 8.37 9.67
N LEU A 66 -1.17 8.72 8.39
CA LEU A 66 -0.91 7.80 7.27
C LEU A 66 0.52 7.23 7.33
N THR A 67 1.51 8.07 7.66
CA THR A 67 2.91 7.63 7.83
C THR A 67 3.02 6.58 8.94
N THR A 68 2.34 6.83 10.06
CA THR A 68 2.33 5.92 11.21
C THR A 68 1.63 4.60 10.86
N ILE A 69 0.50 4.65 10.17
CA ILE A 69 -0.23 3.48 9.70
C ILE A 69 0.64 2.65 8.75
N CYS A 70 1.24 3.26 7.73
CA CYS A 70 2.13 2.56 6.79
C CYS A 70 3.29 1.85 7.52
N ARG A 71 3.94 2.52 8.48
CA ARG A 71 5.01 1.92 9.29
C ARG A 71 4.52 0.70 10.07
N HIS A 72 3.34 0.79 10.70
CA HIS A 72 2.78 -0.33 11.45
C HIS A 72 2.34 -1.48 10.55
N LEU A 73 1.77 -1.20 9.37
CA LEU A 73 1.43 -2.23 8.38
C LEU A 73 2.67 -2.99 7.92
N LEU A 74 3.77 -2.30 7.61
CA LEU A 74 5.03 -2.94 7.24
C LEU A 74 5.61 -3.82 8.35
N ASN A 75 5.41 -3.45 9.62
CA ASN A 75 5.83 -4.26 10.76
C ASN A 75 4.99 -5.54 10.95
N LEU A 76 3.83 -5.65 10.30
CA LEU A 76 2.98 -6.85 10.30
C LEU A 76 3.36 -7.82 9.17
N LEU A 77 4.32 -7.47 8.31
CA LEU A 77 4.77 -8.39 7.27
C LEU A 77 5.29 -9.68 7.91
N PRO A 78 4.88 -10.85 7.40
CA PRO A 78 5.46 -12.11 7.84
C PRO A 78 6.97 -12.08 7.56
N ALA A 79 7.75 -12.73 8.44
CA ALA A 79 9.18 -12.86 8.22
C ALA A 79 9.42 -13.53 6.84
N PRO A 80 10.41 -13.07 6.06
CA PRO A 80 10.71 -13.68 4.78
C PRO A 80 10.99 -15.17 5.01
N PRO A 81 10.32 -16.06 4.27
CA PRO A 81 10.61 -17.49 4.36
C PRO A 81 12.07 -17.77 3.98
N SER A 82 12.60 -18.90 4.48
CA SER A 82 13.88 -19.43 4.00
C SER A 82 13.84 -19.62 2.48
N LEU A 83 14.95 -19.36 1.79
CA LEU A 83 15.05 -19.64 0.34
C LEU A 83 15.27 -21.13 0.06
N ASP A 84 15.52 -21.95 1.08
CA ASP A 84 15.65 -23.40 0.96
C ASP A 84 14.27 -24.07 0.96
N PRO A 85 13.85 -24.72 -0.16
CA PRO A 85 12.57 -25.41 -0.25
C PRO A 85 12.38 -26.52 0.79
N ASN A 86 13.46 -27.19 1.20
CA ASN A 86 13.38 -28.25 2.21
C ASN A 86 13.14 -27.66 3.60
N GLU A 87 13.78 -26.53 3.91
CA GLU A 87 13.49 -25.81 5.15
C GLU A 87 12.08 -25.23 5.16
N LEU A 88 11.53 -24.86 4.00
CA LEU A 88 10.16 -24.37 3.90
C LEU A 88 9.14 -25.48 4.18
N ALA A 89 9.30 -26.63 3.54
CA ALA A 89 8.42 -27.78 3.72
C ALA A 89 8.47 -28.34 5.15
N ASP A 90 9.62 -28.26 5.82
CA ASP A 90 9.77 -28.72 7.21
C ASP A 90 9.29 -27.71 8.25
N LYS A 91 9.29 -26.41 7.94
CA LYS A 91 8.97 -25.33 8.91
C LYS A 91 7.55 -24.78 8.80
N PHE A 92 6.89 -24.96 7.66
CA PHE A 92 5.58 -24.34 7.40
C PHE A 92 4.60 -25.30 6.74
N THR A 93 3.35 -25.23 7.17
CA THR A 93 2.24 -25.89 6.47
C THR A 93 1.85 -25.12 5.20
N ASN A 94 1.21 -25.81 4.26
CA ASN A 94 0.64 -25.16 3.05
C ASN A 94 -0.29 -23.99 3.40
N ASP A 95 -1.14 -24.15 4.41
CA ASP A 95 -2.07 -23.11 4.86
C ASP A 95 -1.31 -21.88 5.41
N GLU A 96 -0.21 -22.07 6.15
CA GLU A 96 0.62 -20.97 6.67
C GLU A 96 1.39 -20.23 5.57
N LEU A 97 1.89 -20.96 4.55
CA LEU A 97 2.55 -20.35 3.40
C LEU A 97 1.57 -19.49 2.58
N ILE A 98 0.38 -20.03 2.31
CA ILE A 98 -0.67 -19.32 1.58
C ILE A 98 -1.13 -18.08 2.34
N ASP A 99 -1.36 -18.20 3.65
CA ASP A 99 -1.73 -17.06 4.50
C ASP A 99 -0.63 -15.98 4.52
N ALA A 100 0.65 -16.37 4.62
CA ALA A 100 1.76 -15.43 4.55
C ALA A 100 1.84 -14.70 3.21
N MET A 101 1.60 -15.41 2.09
CA MET A 101 1.54 -14.81 0.75
C MET A 101 0.40 -13.79 0.63
N LEU A 102 -0.80 -14.15 1.09
CA LEU A 102 -1.96 -13.26 1.06
C LEU A 102 -1.75 -12.03 1.95
N LYS A 103 -1.27 -12.21 3.19
CA LYS A 103 -0.93 -11.10 4.10
C LYS A 103 0.08 -10.13 3.48
N THR A 104 1.11 -10.67 2.86
CA THR A 104 2.12 -9.87 2.15
C THR A 104 1.50 -9.05 1.03
N GLY A 105 0.64 -9.66 0.21
CA GLY A 105 -0.08 -8.96 -0.87
C GLY A 105 -0.99 -7.84 -0.36
N VAL A 106 -1.74 -8.09 0.72
CA VAL A 106 -2.62 -7.10 1.36
C VAL A 106 -1.81 -5.93 1.91
N ILE A 107 -0.78 -6.20 2.71
CA ILE A 107 0.03 -5.17 3.35
C ILE A 107 0.71 -4.29 2.31
N HIS A 108 1.36 -4.88 1.31
CA HIS A 108 2.02 -4.09 0.26
C HIS A 108 1.02 -3.25 -0.52
N THR A 109 -0.16 -3.79 -0.84
CA THR A 109 -1.21 -3.03 -1.53
C THR A 109 -1.66 -1.83 -0.70
N LEU A 110 -2.00 -2.04 0.56
CA LEU A 110 -2.42 -0.96 1.46
C LEU A 110 -1.34 0.11 1.61
N VAL A 111 -0.09 -0.29 1.87
CA VAL A 111 1.02 0.65 2.03
C VAL A 111 1.23 1.46 0.76
N LYS A 112 1.22 0.83 -0.43
CA LYS A 112 1.39 1.51 -1.71
C LYS A 112 0.28 2.53 -1.95
N ASP A 113 -0.97 2.15 -1.71
CA ASP A 113 -2.13 3.02 -1.92
C ASP A 113 -2.15 4.20 -0.93
N LEU A 114 -1.89 3.95 0.34
CA LEU A 114 -1.81 5.00 1.36
C LEU A 114 -0.65 5.98 1.06
N GLN A 115 0.52 5.47 0.64
CA GLN A 115 1.64 6.32 0.21
C GLN A 115 1.31 7.13 -1.05
N SER A 116 0.51 6.59 -1.97
CA SER A 116 0.02 7.33 -3.13
C SER A 116 -0.83 8.53 -2.70
N ILE A 117 -1.75 8.31 -1.74
CA ILE A 117 -2.55 9.39 -1.13
C ILE A 117 -1.65 10.42 -0.45
N GLN A 118 -0.63 9.98 0.29
CA GLN A 118 0.33 10.88 0.95
C GLN A 118 1.03 11.81 -0.05
N LYS A 119 1.39 11.33 -1.24
CA LYS A 119 2.00 12.17 -2.30
C LYS A 119 1.05 13.27 -2.76
N VAL A 120 -0.23 12.98 -2.93
CA VAL A 120 -1.23 14.00 -3.30
C VAL A 120 -1.39 15.03 -2.19
N ILE A 121 -1.43 14.58 -0.93
CA ILE A 121 -1.50 15.46 0.24
C ILE A 121 -0.28 16.37 0.31
N GLU A 122 0.92 15.84 0.10
CA GLU A 122 2.17 16.60 0.09
C GLU A 122 2.13 17.71 -0.97
N ILE A 123 1.69 17.38 -2.20
CA ILE A 123 1.49 18.37 -3.27
C ILE A 123 0.52 19.45 -2.81
N ARG A 124 -0.63 19.08 -2.22
CA ARG A 124 -1.62 20.05 -1.77
C ARG A 124 -1.08 20.98 -0.67
N LEU A 125 -0.38 20.44 0.31
CA LEU A 125 0.23 21.23 1.38
C LEU A 125 1.25 22.23 0.80
N ALA A 126 2.09 21.80 -0.14
CA ALA A 126 3.04 22.68 -0.82
C ALA A 126 2.35 23.79 -1.64
N MET A 127 1.19 23.51 -2.26
CA MET A 127 0.40 24.53 -2.95
C MET A 127 -0.14 25.59 -1.97
N ILE A 128 -0.64 25.15 -0.81
CA ILE A 128 -1.15 26.05 0.23
C ILE A 128 -0.04 26.97 0.74
N GLU A 129 1.12 26.41 1.09
CA GLU A 129 2.27 27.18 1.58
C GLU A 129 2.72 28.24 0.58
N ARG A 130 2.78 27.90 -0.72
CA ARG A 130 3.14 28.86 -1.78
C ARG A 130 2.13 30.00 -1.90
N SER A 131 0.83 29.70 -1.82
CA SER A 131 -0.22 30.73 -1.88
C SER A 131 -0.20 31.67 -0.68
N THR A 132 0.16 31.17 0.51
CA THR A 132 0.34 32.02 1.70
C THR A 132 1.53 32.98 1.52
N ASN A 133 2.65 32.48 1.00
CA ASN A 133 3.87 33.27 0.81
C ASN A 133 3.74 34.33 -0.31
N THR A 134 2.93 34.09 -1.34
CA THR A 134 2.65 35.11 -2.35
C THR A 134 1.66 36.15 -1.85
N GLY A 135 0.65 35.77 -1.07
CA GLY A 135 -0.33 36.71 -0.48
C GLY A 135 0.31 37.76 0.43
N THR A 136 1.28 37.36 1.26
CA THR A 136 2.03 38.30 2.14
C THR A 136 2.90 39.31 1.38
N ASN A 137 3.30 39.01 0.15
CA ASN A 137 4.10 39.93 -0.67
C ASN A 137 3.27 41.01 -1.38
N TYR A 138 1.94 40.87 -1.46
CA TYR A 138 1.06 41.86 -2.10
C TYR A 138 0.42 42.85 -1.10
N GLU A 139 0.59 42.65 0.21
CA GLU A 139 0.08 43.57 1.25
C GLU A 139 1.09 44.66 1.66
N ILE A 140 2.24 44.75 0.98
CA ILE A 140 3.31 45.72 1.29
C ILE A 140 3.51 46.70 0.12
N HIS A 141 2.46 47.37 -0.37
CA HIS A 141 2.59 48.54 -1.26
C HIS A 141 1.44 49.53 -1.10
#